data_AF-A0A1Q7WF65-F1
#
_entry.id   AF-A0A1Q7WF65-F1
#
_cell.length_a   1.000
_cell.length_b   1.000
_cell.length_c   1.000
_cell.angle_alpha   90.00
_cell.angle_beta   90.00
_cell.angle_gamma   90.00
#
_symmetry.space_group_name_H-M   'P 1'
#
loop_
_entity.id
_entity.type
_entity.pdbx_description
1 polymer ?
#
loop_
_entity_poly.entity_id
_entity_poly.type
_entity_poly.pdbx_seq_one_letter_code
_entity_poly.pdbx_strand_id
1 'polypeptide(L)'
;MTPVARSLDEASLYLDLQPCEVCGRVALDQQPGVADGEVDGEPVVWLETVCANCGNRARFAFRVPVPAATGFGGDEPSQLIDPGQWLRLADVVTRDAGAGQRDRVALAVAAITEVLKFVKPGEDAVPGHEFWTDSGRQVFDEARWRFDKESLEFELDRYRRALAELT
;
A
#
# COMPACT_ATOMS: atom_id res chain seq x y z
N MET A 1 -3.04 16.94 -11.28
CA MET A 1 -2.03 16.00 -11.83
C MET A 1 -2.52 14.61 -11.55
N THR A 2 -2.57 13.73 -12.55
CA THR A 2 -3.00 12.33 -12.37
C THR A 2 -1.95 11.55 -11.58
N PRO A 3 -2.34 10.88 -10.48
CA PRO A 3 -1.41 10.12 -9.65
C PRO A 3 -0.73 9.01 -10.44
N VAL A 4 0.49 8.66 -10.04
CA VAL A 4 1.25 7.54 -10.62
C VAL A 4 1.10 6.33 -9.72
N ALA A 5 0.66 5.21 -10.28
CA ALA A 5 0.79 3.90 -9.65
C ALA A 5 1.85 3.10 -10.41
N ARG A 6 2.80 2.49 -9.70
CA ARG A 6 3.88 1.69 -10.29
C ARG A 6 3.35 0.34 -10.81
N SER A 7 2.19 -0.09 -10.32
CA SER A 7 1.48 -1.29 -10.76
C SER A 7 -0.03 -1.17 -10.54
N LEU A 8 -0.79 -2.10 -11.11
CA LEU A 8 -2.24 -2.20 -10.87
C LEU A 8 -2.55 -2.67 -9.43
N ASP A 9 -1.71 -3.51 -8.85
CA ASP A 9 -1.87 -3.96 -7.47
C ASP A 9 -1.70 -2.79 -6.48
N GLU A 10 -0.74 -1.89 -6.75
CA GLU A 10 -0.55 -0.66 -5.96
C GLU A 10 -1.76 0.26 -6.06
N ALA A 11 -2.26 0.50 -7.28
CA ALA A 11 -3.42 1.33 -7.52
C ALA A 11 -4.65 0.78 -6.78
N SER A 12 -4.87 -0.54 -6.86
CA SER A 12 -5.99 -1.21 -6.19
C SER A 12 -5.86 -1.13 -4.67
N LEU A 13 -4.68 -1.41 -4.12
CA LEU A 13 -4.43 -1.30 -2.68
C LEU A 13 -4.59 0.14 -2.18
N TYR A 14 -4.10 1.13 -2.93
CA TYR A 14 -4.26 2.53 -2.56
C TYR A 14 -5.75 2.87 -2.37
N LEU A 15 -6.62 2.37 -3.24
CA LEU A 15 -8.07 2.54 -3.15
C LEU A 15 -8.67 1.79 -1.95
N ASP A 16 -8.20 0.58 -1.65
CA ASP A 16 -8.61 -0.17 -0.45
C ASP A 16 -8.32 0.58 0.85
N LEU A 17 -7.29 1.44 0.86
CA LEU A 17 -6.91 2.26 2.00
C LEU A 17 -7.67 3.59 2.09
N GLN A 18 -8.39 3.99 1.04
CA GLN A 18 -9.12 5.27 1.06
C GLN A 18 -10.50 5.14 1.75
N PRO A 19 -10.86 6.07 2.64
CA PRO A 19 -12.23 6.17 3.12
C PRO A 19 -13.16 6.54 1.97
N CYS A 20 -14.37 6.00 1.95
CA CYS A 20 -15.40 6.44 1.02
C CYS A 20 -15.68 7.93 1.21
N GLU A 21 -15.62 8.72 0.14
CA GLU A 21 -15.86 10.17 0.17
C GLU A 21 -17.27 10.56 0.67
N VAL A 22 -18.25 9.66 0.55
CA VAL A 22 -19.64 9.91 0.94
C VAL A 22 -19.90 9.55 2.41
N CYS A 23 -19.47 8.36 2.85
CA CYS A 23 -19.81 7.85 4.18
C CYS A 23 -18.62 7.77 5.15
N GLY A 24 -17.40 8.07 4.69
CA GLY A 24 -16.17 8.08 5.48
C GLY A 24 -15.64 6.71 5.91
N ARG A 25 -16.34 5.60 5.58
CA ARG A 25 -15.90 4.25 5.94
C ARG A 25 -14.90 3.69 4.93
N VAL A 26 -13.87 3.02 5.46
CA VAL A 26 -12.97 2.18 4.67
C VAL A 26 -13.67 0.84 4.46
N ALA A 27 -14.23 0.66 3.26
CA ALA A 27 -14.93 -0.55 2.85
C ALA A 27 -15.15 -0.51 1.34
N LEU A 28 -14.12 -0.82 0.56
CA LEU A 28 -14.26 -1.05 -0.87
C LEU A 28 -14.14 -2.56 -1.10
N ASP A 29 -15.20 -3.14 -1.64
CA ASP A 29 -15.17 -4.51 -2.18
C ASP A 29 -14.63 -4.36 -3.62
N GLN A 30 -13.33 -4.59 -3.79
CA GLN A 30 -12.62 -4.34 -5.05
C GLN A 30 -12.66 -5.57 -5.96
N GLN A 31 -13.56 -5.55 -6.95
CA GLN A 31 -13.28 -6.10 -8.27
C GLN A 31 -13.41 -4.94 -9.25
N PRO A 32 -12.41 -4.04 -9.35
CA PRO A 32 -12.50 -2.88 -10.21
C PRO A 32 -12.57 -3.35 -11.67
N GLY A 33 -13.53 -2.82 -12.40
CA GLY A 33 -13.42 -2.81 -13.86
C GLY A 33 -12.17 -2.02 -14.22
N VAL A 34 -11.23 -2.66 -14.91
CA VAL A 34 -10.02 -2.02 -15.43
C VAL A 34 -10.31 -1.57 -16.85
N ALA A 35 -10.13 -0.29 -17.14
CA ALA A 35 -10.28 0.24 -18.49
C ALA A 35 -9.17 1.23 -18.81
N ASP A 36 -8.54 1.06 -19.97
CA ASP A 36 -7.64 2.06 -20.53
C ASP A 36 -8.41 3.34 -20.88
N GLY A 37 -7.75 4.48 -20.81
CA GLY A 37 -8.31 5.76 -21.20
C GLY A 37 -7.27 6.87 -21.23
N GLU A 38 -7.74 8.10 -21.24
CA GLU A 38 -6.90 9.28 -21.34
C GLU A 38 -7.42 10.40 -20.42
N VAL A 39 -6.51 11.16 -19.81
CA VAL A 39 -6.81 12.40 -19.07
C VAL A 39 -5.83 13.46 -19.57
N ASP A 40 -6.34 14.57 -20.08
CA ASP A 40 -5.55 15.71 -20.58
C ASP A 40 -4.47 15.32 -21.63
N GLY A 41 -4.75 14.36 -22.52
CA GLY A 41 -3.75 13.90 -23.51
C GLY A 41 -2.88 12.72 -23.05
N GLU A 42 -2.95 12.35 -21.77
CA GLU A 42 -2.05 11.36 -21.16
C GLU A 42 -2.77 10.03 -20.91
N PRO A 43 -2.15 8.87 -21.25
CA PRO A 43 -2.75 7.57 -21.04
C PRO A 43 -2.89 7.25 -19.55
N VAL A 44 -4.04 6.70 -19.18
CA VAL A 44 -4.36 6.30 -17.81
C VAL A 44 -5.06 4.95 -17.79
N VAL A 45 -4.97 4.28 -16.65
CA VAL A 45 -5.86 3.18 -16.28
C VAL A 45 -6.92 3.72 -15.33
N TRP A 46 -8.16 3.39 -15.62
CA TRP A 46 -9.29 3.68 -14.75
C TRP A 46 -9.64 2.49 -13.88
N LEU A 47 -9.79 2.74 -12.58
CA LEU A 47 -10.31 1.79 -11.60
C LEU A 47 -11.64 2.31 -11.04
N GLU A 48 -12.63 1.42 -10.96
CA GLU A 48 -13.93 1.71 -10.37
C GLU A 48 -14.07 1.05 -9.00
N THR A 49 -14.60 1.79 -8.03
CA THR A 49 -14.86 1.30 -6.68
C THR A 49 -16.34 1.35 -6.37
N VAL A 50 -16.80 0.41 -5.55
CA VAL A 50 -18.15 0.42 -4.97
C VAL A 50 -18.00 0.32 -3.46
N CYS A 51 -18.53 1.30 -2.73
CA CYS A 51 -18.52 1.26 -1.27
C CYS A 51 -19.46 0.19 -0.76
N ALA A 52 -18.93 -0.81 -0.04
CA ALA A 52 -19.72 -1.91 0.51
C ALA A 52 -20.72 -1.45 1.60
N ASN A 53 -20.52 -0.24 2.17
CA ASN A 53 -21.40 0.31 3.20
C ASN A 53 -22.56 1.15 2.64
N CYS A 54 -22.32 2.03 1.65
CA CYS A 54 -23.34 2.96 1.15
C CYS A 54 -23.65 2.83 -0.35
N GLY A 55 -22.94 1.95 -1.07
CA GLY A 55 -23.13 1.72 -2.49
C GLY A 55 -22.58 2.82 -3.41
N ASN A 56 -21.92 3.85 -2.88
CA ASN A 56 -21.32 4.91 -3.69
C ASN A 56 -20.34 4.31 -4.71
N ARG A 57 -20.43 4.76 -5.96
CA ARG A 57 -19.52 4.39 -7.04
C ARG A 57 -18.57 5.55 -7.30
N ALA A 58 -17.28 5.28 -7.32
CA ALA A 58 -16.26 6.25 -7.66
C ALA A 58 -15.31 5.67 -8.71
N ARG A 59 -14.72 6.55 -9.52
CA ARG A 59 -13.78 6.17 -10.59
C ARG A 59 -12.50 6.98 -10.43
N PHE A 60 -11.36 6.30 -10.50
CA PHE A 60 -10.04 6.86 -10.26
C PHE A 60 -9.13 6.61 -11.45
N ALA A 61 -8.42 7.63 -11.90
CA ALA A 61 -7.43 7.53 -12.97
C ALA A 61 -6.02 7.45 -12.39
N PHE A 62 -5.23 6.50 -12.89
CA PHE A 62 -3.82 6.36 -12.55
C PHE A 62 -2.99 6.32 -13.84
N ARG A 63 -1.85 7.03 -13.83
CA ARG A 63 -0.80 6.77 -14.80
C ARG A 63 -0.03 5.54 -14.34
N VAL A 64 0.08 4.53 -15.19
CA VAL A 64 0.82 3.29 -14.92
C VAL A 64 1.95 3.15 -15.95
N PRO A 65 3.22 3.00 -15.52
CA PRO A 65 4.33 2.77 -16.45
C PRO A 65 4.14 1.52 -17.31
N VAL A 66 4.71 1.54 -18.52
CA VAL A 66 4.75 0.38 -19.42
C VAL A 66 6.22 0.00 -19.67
N PRO A 67 6.67 -1.21 -19.27
CA PRO A 67 5.91 -2.25 -18.57
C PRO A 67 5.59 -1.85 -17.12
N ALA A 68 4.45 -2.35 -16.60
CA ALA A 68 4.10 -2.20 -15.20
C ALA A 68 4.97 -3.11 -14.32
N ALA A 69 5.21 -2.69 -13.08
CA ALA A 69 5.92 -3.53 -12.12
C ALA A 69 5.04 -4.71 -11.67
N THR A 70 5.67 -5.80 -11.21
CA THR A 70 5.00 -6.94 -10.61
C THR A 70 4.77 -6.71 -9.11
N GLY A 71 3.62 -7.13 -8.57
CA GLY A 71 3.25 -6.82 -7.18
C GLY A 71 2.97 -5.33 -6.97
N PHE A 72 3.24 -4.78 -5.79
CA PHE A 72 2.90 -3.39 -5.44
C PHE A 72 3.84 -2.30 -5.97
N GLY A 73 4.86 -2.62 -6.77
CA GLY A 73 5.72 -1.60 -7.37
C GLY A 73 7.10 -2.09 -7.78
N GLY A 74 7.91 -1.16 -8.31
CA GLY A 74 9.30 -1.38 -8.72
C GLY A 74 10.31 -1.07 -7.61
N ASP A 75 11.57 -0.83 -7.96
CA ASP A 75 12.64 -0.60 -6.98
C ASP A 75 12.49 0.72 -6.19
N GLU A 76 11.89 1.73 -6.83
CA GLU A 76 11.63 3.05 -6.23
C GLU A 76 10.49 2.98 -5.20
N PRO A 77 10.47 3.84 -4.16
CA PRO A 77 9.39 3.89 -3.17
C PRO A 77 8.04 4.34 -3.76
N SER A 78 6.95 4.06 -3.04
CA SER A 78 5.60 4.45 -3.43
C SER A 78 5.41 5.97 -3.43
N GLN A 79 4.62 6.46 -4.39
CA GLN A 79 4.13 7.85 -4.41
C GLN A 79 2.67 7.96 -3.94
N LEU A 80 2.02 6.82 -3.67
CA LEU A 80 0.60 6.73 -3.32
C LEU A 80 0.38 6.42 -1.85
N ILE A 81 1.19 5.52 -1.31
CA ILE A 81 1.04 4.95 0.02
C ILE A 81 2.32 5.28 0.80
N ASP A 82 2.16 6.02 1.89
CA ASP A 82 3.30 6.43 2.72
C ASP A 82 3.81 5.28 3.62
N PRO A 83 5.01 5.41 4.22
CA PRO A 83 5.61 4.35 5.04
C PRO A 83 4.72 3.95 6.22
N GLY A 84 4.03 4.91 6.84
CA GLY A 84 3.17 4.65 7.99
C GLY A 84 1.89 3.89 7.60
N GLN A 85 1.33 4.16 6.41
CA GLN A 85 0.23 3.38 5.85
C GLN A 85 0.64 1.94 5.54
N TRP A 86 1.82 1.73 4.96
CA TRP A 86 2.36 0.39 4.70
C TRP A 86 2.58 -0.41 5.99
N LEU A 87 3.21 0.19 7.01
CA LEU A 87 3.42 -0.48 8.29
C LEU A 87 2.09 -0.84 8.97
N ARG A 88 1.11 0.07 8.93
CA ARG A 88 -0.25 -0.19 9.44
C ARG A 88 -0.91 -1.33 8.69
N LEU A 89 -0.75 -1.44 7.37
CA LEU A 89 -1.27 -2.56 6.59
C LEU A 89 -0.67 -3.88 7.08
N ALA A 90 0.66 -3.95 7.25
CA ALA A 90 1.34 -5.14 7.76
C ALA A 90 0.80 -5.57 9.15
N ASP A 91 0.60 -4.61 10.05
CA ASP A 91 0.00 -4.86 11.35
C ASP A 91 -1.42 -5.42 11.21
N VAL A 92 -2.29 -4.75 10.46
CA VAL A 92 -3.71 -5.14 10.32
C VAL A 92 -3.86 -6.53 9.73
N VAL A 93 -3.15 -6.84 8.64
CA VAL A 93 -3.31 -8.13 7.96
C VAL A 93 -2.76 -9.29 8.77
N THR A 94 -1.88 -9.03 9.75
CA THR A 94 -1.30 -10.08 10.60
C THR A 94 -1.94 -10.21 11.99
N ARG A 95 -2.98 -9.41 12.30
CA ARG A 95 -3.71 -9.50 13.59
C ARG A 95 -4.45 -10.81 13.78
N ASP A 96 -5.09 -11.32 12.73
CA ASP A 96 -5.98 -12.47 12.81
C ASP A 96 -5.38 -13.71 12.14
N ALA A 97 -5.33 -14.81 12.91
CA ALA A 97 -5.02 -16.14 12.38
C ALA A 97 -6.29 -16.78 11.77
N GLY A 98 -6.15 -17.53 10.67
CA GLY A 98 -7.28 -18.24 10.05
C GLY A 98 -7.16 -18.44 8.55
N ALA A 99 -8.29 -18.65 7.87
CA ALA A 99 -8.33 -18.83 6.42
C ALA A 99 -7.65 -17.65 5.70
N GLY A 100 -6.76 -17.95 4.74
CA GLY A 100 -5.98 -16.94 4.02
C GLY A 100 -4.76 -16.39 4.79
N GLN A 101 -4.37 -16.99 5.93
CA GLN A 101 -3.22 -16.54 6.71
C GLN A 101 -1.92 -16.47 5.88
N ARG A 102 -1.69 -17.44 4.98
CA ARG A 102 -0.51 -17.42 4.09
C ARG A 102 -0.45 -16.16 3.24
N ASP A 103 -1.55 -15.83 2.56
CA ASP A 103 -1.63 -14.64 1.69
C ASP A 103 -1.52 -13.34 2.49
N ARG A 104 -2.12 -13.29 3.69
CA ARG A 104 -1.98 -12.14 4.60
C ARG A 104 -0.54 -11.93 5.07
N VAL A 105 0.17 -13.00 5.42
CA VAL A 105 1.59 -12.90 5.78
C VAL A 105 2.43 -12.51 4.58
N ALA A 106 2.14 -13.02 3.38
CA ALA A 106 2.80 -12.59 2.15
C ALA A 106 2.58 -11.08 1.87
N LEU A 107 1.37 -10.58 2.12
CA LEU A 107 1.06 -9.14 2.03
C LEU A 107 1.84 -8.33 3.07
N ALA A 108 2.01 -8.83 4.30
CA ALA A 108 2.85 -8.17 5.30
C ALA A 108 4.33 -8.14 4.88
N VAL A 109 4.87 -9.23 4.30
CA VAL A 109 6.23 -9.25 3.73
C VAL A 109 6.38 -8.17 2.66
N ALA A 110 5.40 -8.07 1.75
CA ALA A 110 5.41 -7.06 0.70
C ALA A 110 5.34 -5.63 1.29
N ALA A 111 4.47 -5.40 2.27
CA ALA A 111 4.31 -4.10 2.91
C ALA A 111 5.59 -3.62 3.61
N ILE A 112 6.26 -4.46 4.41
CA ILE A 112 7.54 -4.09 5.05
C ILE A 112 8.64 -3.87 4.00
N THR A 113 8.64 -4.66 2.92
CA THR A 113 9.55 -4.45 1.79
C THR A 113 9.34 -3.09 1.13
N GLU A 114 8.10 -2.61 1.00
CA GLU A 114 7.80 -1.25 0.51
C GLU A 114 8.28 -0.17 1.48
N VAL A 115 8.11 -0.34 2.80
CA VAL A 115 8.61 0.61 3.81
C VAL A 115 10.13 0.78 3.69
N LEU A 116 10.86 -0.33 3.53
CA LEU A 116 12.33 -0.30 3.41
C LEU A 116 12.84 0.52 2.22
N LYS A 117 12.05 0.66 1.14
CA LYS A 117 12.43 1.48 -0.04
C LYS A 117 12.50 2.98 0.27
N PHE A 118 11.88 3.43 1.36
CA PHE A 118 11.96 4.82 1.81
C PHE A 118 13.20 5.12 2.65
N VAL A 119 13.98 4.12 3.06
CA VAL A 119 15.26 4.33 3.73
C VAL A 119 16.30 4.70 2.67
N LYS A 120 16.81 5.94 2.73
CA LYS A 120 17.75 6.44 1.71
C LYS A 120 19.12 5.78 1.84
N PRO A 121 19.91 5.70 0.76
CA PRO A 121 21.27 5.18 0.84
C PRO A 121 22.12 5.93 1.88
N GLY A 122 22.67 5.18 2.84
CA GLY A 122 23.50 5.73 3.93
C GLY A 122 22.70 6.24 5.13
N GLU A 123 21.38 6.09 5.15
CA GLU A 123 20.54 6.38 6.31
C GLU A 123 20.12 5.09 7.04
N ASP A 124 19.84 5.21 8.33
CA ASP A 124 19.47 4.10 9.21
C ASP A 124 17.98 4.10 9.57
N ALA A 125 17.19 5.04 9.05
CA ALA A 125 15.76 5.13 9.31
C ALA A 125 15.05 5.85 8.16
N VAL A 126 13.73 5.67 8.07
CA VAL A 126 12.89 6.43 7.13
C VAL A 126 12.84 7.91 7.57
N PRO A 127 13.15 8.88 6.68
CA PRO A 127 13.03 10.29 7.01
C PRO A 127 11.61 10.72 7.37
N GLY A 128 11.47 11.59 8.37
CA GLY A 128 10.15 12.08 8.81
C GLY A 128 9.32 12.81 7.73
N HIS A 129 9.95 13.33 6.67
CA HIS A 129 9.23 13.97 5.56
C HIS A 129 8.62 12.96 4.57
N GLU A 130 8.98 11.68 4.65
CA GLU A 130 8.34 10.62 3.87
C GLU A 130 6.96 10.25 4.42
N PHE A 131 6.52 10.84 5.54
CA PHE A 131 5.19 10.63 6.13
C PHE A 131 4.26 11.79 5.75
N TRP A 132 3.70 11.74 4.54
CA TRP A 132 2.88 12.84 4.02
C TRP A 132 1.40 12.74 4.36
N THR A 133 0.89 11.57 4.80
CA THR A 133 -0.51 11.43 5.24
C THR A 133 -0.65 11.61 6.75
N ASP A 134 -1.83 12.04 7.21
CA ASP A 134 -2.13 12.16 8.64
C ASP A 134 -2.09 10.79 9.34
N SER A 135 -2.62 9.75 8.68
CA SER A 135 -2.64 8.40 9.23
C SER A 135 -1.25 7.78 9.31
N GLY A 136 -0.36 8.08 8.37
CA GLY A 136 1.03 7.68 8.38
C GLY A 136 1.84 8.41 9.46
N ARG A 137 1.69 9.74 9.56
CA ARG A 137 2.29 10.54 10.65
C ARG A 137 1.90 10.04 12.03
N GLN A 138 0.62 9.69 12.23
CA GLN A 138 0.16 9.13 13.49
C GLN A 138 0.94 7.85 13.87
N VAL A 139 1.15 6.93 12.93
CA VAL A 139 1.93 5.70 13.20
C VAL A 139 3.38 6.03 13.53
N PHE A 140 3.97 7.00 12.81
CA PHE A 140 5.33 7.48 13.06
C PHE A 140 5.49 8.09 14.46
N ASP A 141 4.54 8.94 14.86
CA ASP A 141 4.57 9.61 16.17
C ASP A 141 4.36 8.62 17.33
N GLU A 142 3.54 7.58 17.13
CA GLU A 142 3.28 6.54 18.13
C GLU A 142 4.50 5.62 18.34
N ALA A 143 5.24 5.29 17.27
CA ALA A 143 6.29 4.28 17.32
C ALA A 143 7.44 4.53 16.32
N ARG A 144 8.10 5.69 16.41
CA ARG A 144 9.19 6.09 15.50
C ARG A 144 10.28 5.03 15.29
N TRP A 145 10.67 4.33 16.35
CA TRP A 145 11.71 3.28 16.33
C TRP A 145 11.38 2.11 15.38
N ARG A 146 10.11 1.91 15.02
CA ARG A 146 9.70 0.87 14.06
C ARG A 146 10.11 1.20 12.63
N PHE A 147 10.46 2.45 12.35
CA PHE A 147 10.92 2.90 11.04
C PHE A 147 12.45 2.98 10.93
N ASP A 148 13.15 2.51 11.96
CA ASP A 148 14.58 2.24 11.89
C ASP A 148 14.81 1.03 10.98
N LYS A 149 15.84 1.08 10.15
CA LYS A 149 16.18 0.06 9.17
C LYS A 149 16.35 -1.31 9.82
N GLU A 150 17.05 -1.38 10.95
CA GLU A 150 17.24 -2.62 11.71
C GLU A 150 15.91 -3.21 12.20
N SER A 151 15.00 -2.36 12.72
CA SER A 151 13.67 -2.79 13.15
C SER A 151 12.85 -3.35 11.99
N LEU A 152 12.88 -2.68 10.83
CA LEU A 152 12.16 -3.11 9.62
C LEU A 152 12.73 -4.42 9.06
N GLU A 153 14.05 -4.56 9.00
CA GLU A 153 14.72 -5.79 8.57
C GLU A 153 14.38 -6.96 9.52
N PHE A 154 14.35 -6.72 10.82
CA PHE A 154 13.92 -7.70 11.82
C PHE A 154 12.46 -8.12 11.63
N GLU A 155 11.54 -7.17 11.44
CA GLU A 155 10.13 -7.47 11.17
C GLU A 155 9.95 -8.26 9.87
N LEU A 156 10.69 -7.89 8.81
CA LEU A 156 10.66 -8.58 7.52
C LEU A 156 11.12 -10.04 7.65
N ASP A 157 12.21 -10.28 8.36
CA ASP A 157 12.73 -11.63 8.60
C ASP A 157 11.75 -12.48 9.40
N ARG A 158 11.08 -11.88 10.40
CA ARG A 158 10.03 -12.56 11.17
C ARG A 158 8.87 -13.00 10.26
N TYR A 159 8.37 -12.12 9.39
CA TYR A 159 7.28 -12.46 8.47
C TYR A 159 7.69 -13.50 7.43
N ARG A 160 8.92 -13.43 6.90
CA ARG A 160 9.44 -14.43 5.96
C ARG A 160 9.52 -15.84 6.58
N ARG A 161 9.97 -15.94 7.84
CA ARG A 161 9.99 -17.21 8.58
C ARG A 161 8.58 -17.75 8.78
N ALA A 162 7.66 -16.91 9.25
CA ALA A 162 6.26 -17.31 9.41
C ALA A 162 5.63 -17.79 8.08
N LEU A 163 5.93 -17.13 6.96
CA LEU A 163 5.44 -17.54 5.64
C LEU A 163 5.98 -18.92 5.21
N ALA A 164 7.25 -19.20 5.53
CA ALA A 164 7.88 -20.48 5.24
C ALA A 164 7.32 -21.63 6.09
N GLU A 165 6.78 -21.34 7.28
CA GLU A 165 6.13 -22.33 8.15
C GLU A 165 4.68 -22.64 7.73
N LEU A 166 4.05 -21.75 6.95
CA LEU A 166 2.68 -21.88 6.43
C LEU A 166 2.62 -22.62 5.07
N THR A 167 3.58 -23.52 4.79
CA THR A 167 3.61 -24.37 3.57
C THR A 167 2.44 -25.31 3.49
#